data_AF-A0A938XQR5-F1
#
_entry.id   AF-A0A938XQR5-F1
#
_cell.length_a   1.000
_cell.length_b   1.000
_cell.length_c   1.000
_cell.angle_alpha   90.00
_cell.angle_beta   90.00
_cell.angle_gamma   90.00
#
_symmetry.space_group_name_H-M   'P 1'
#
loop_
_entity.id
_entity.type
_entity.pdbx_description
1 polymer ?
#
loop_
_entity_poly.entity_id
_entity_poly.type
_entity_poly.pdbx_seq_one_letter_code
_entity_poly.pdbx_strand_id
1 'polypeptide(L)'
;MNFNKTKYVILFIVAVMIVGTMSSNVDAEEYNWQKLKTTYKKFIDTPNCIQKQNLLKVLPHEKIRKINDEVLDYIFANLSRLEGLAKRGDSNAIDILFKMIYLTDGAYTERLSIVLGSIISNHPQEFLYAVKNNFQIVTASGLSSLVGNLGPKYVDKVEKRVIELEKRYGALKEVENVPDQIRDLCLYELGRQIFESRRDIIYLNGNQKMLENAN
;
A
#
# COMPACT_ATOMS: atom_id res chain seq x y z
N MET A 1 39.50 -19.58 -46.79
CA MET A 1 38.10 -19.66 -46.29
C MET A 1 38.05 -19.14 -44.87
N ASN A 2 37.50 -17.94 -44.62
CA ASN A 2 36.99 -17.47 -43.30
C ASN A 2 36.63 -15.96 -43.24
N PHE A 3 36.59 -15.23 -44.35
CA PHE A 3 36.26 -13.79 -44.33
C PHE A 3 34.77 -13.43 -44.38
N ASN A 4 33.87 -14.40 -44.63
CA ASN A 4 32.43 -14.12 -44.76
C ASN A 4 31.64 -14.17 -43.45
N LYS A 5 32.12 -14.83 -42.38
CA LYS A 5 31.35 -14.93 -41.12
C LYS A 5 31.37 -13.64 -40.28
N THR A 6 32.43 -12.85 -40.35
CA THR A 6 32.60 -11.63 -39.55
C THR A 6 31.66 -10.50 -39.97
N LYS A 7 31.26 -10.44 -41.25
CA LYS A 7 30.35 -9.41 -41.77
C LYS A 7 28.92 -9.57 -41.25
N TYR A 8 28.44 -10.80 -41.05
CA TYR A 8 27.08 -11.05 -40.56
C TYR A 8 26.93 -10.77 -39.06
N VAL A 9 27.98 -10.98 -38.27
CA VAL A 9 27.96 -10.70 -36.81
C VAL A 9 27.89 -9.19 -36.53
N ILE A 10 28.64 -8.38 -37.29
CA ILE A 10 28.62 -6.91 -37.13
C ILE A 10 27.25 -6.34 -37.54
N LEU A 11 26.63 -6.88 -38.60
CA LEU A 11 25.30 -6.43 -39.05
C LEU A 11 24.20 -6.73 -38.02
N PHE A 12 24.29 -7.85 -37.31
CA PHE A 12 23.31 -8.23 -36.28
C PHE A 12 23.42 -7.35 -35.02
N ILE A 13 24.64 -6.97 -34.61
CA ILE A 13 24.85 -6.10 -33.45
C ILE A 13 24.32 -4.68 -33.72
N VAL A 14 24.48 -4.15 -34.94
CA VAL A 14 23.94 -2.83 -35.31
C VAL A 14 22.40 -2.86 -35.37
N ALA A 15 21.80 -3.95 -35.86
CA ALA A 15 20.34 -4.10 -35.88
C ALA A 15 19.73 -4.14 -34.46
N VAL A 16 20.41 -4.78 -33.49
CA VAL A 16 19.96 -4.81 -32.09
C VAL A 16 20.07 -3.43 -31.42
N MET A 17 21.06 -2.60 -31.80
CA MET A 17 21.17 -1.23 -31.25
C MET A 17 20.14 -0.25 -31.81
N ILE A 18 19.69 -0.41 -33.06
CA ILE A 18 18.68 0.49 -33.66
C ILE A 18 17.27 0.19 -33.11
N VAL A 19 16.99 -1.04 -32.68
CA VAL A 19 15.70 -1.39 -32.04
C VAL A 19 15.63 -0.89 -30.58
N GLY A 20 16.76 -0.55 -29.95
CA GLY A 20 16.82 -0.10 -28.55
C GLY A 20 16.53 1.38 -28.30
N THR A 21 16.39 2.22 -29.34
CA THR A 21 16.23 3.69 -29.18
C THR A 21 14.83 4.22 -29.49
N MET A 22 13.91 3.37 -29.93
CA MET A 22 12.48 3.70 -29.94
C MET A 22 11.86 3.43 -28.56
N SER A 23 12.47 3.96 -27.50
CA SER A 23 11.69 4.36 -26.33
C SER A 23 10.85 5.54 -26.80
N SER A 24 9.71 5.21 -27.41
CA SER A 24 8.62 6.14 -27.61
C SER A 24 8.43 6.89 -26.29
N ASN A 25 8.76 8.17 -26.29
CA ASN A 25 8.15 9.15 -25.40
C ASN A 25 6.65 9.10 -25.71
N VAL A 26 5.99 8.03 -25.25
CA VAL A 26 4.55 8.02 -25.07
C VAL A 26 4.36 9.09 -24.01
N ASP A 27 4.01 10.29 -24.48
CA ASP A 27 3.56 11.37 -23.61
C ASP A 27 2.51 10.75 -22.69
N ALA A 28 2.91 10.51 -21.45
CA ALA A 28 2.08 9.85 -20.47
C ALA A 28 0.80 10.67 -20.39
N GLU A 29 -0.31 10.08 -20.85
CA GLU A 29 -1.58 10.78 -20.98
C GLU A 29 -1.89 11.46 -19.64
N GLU A 30 -2.11 12.78 -19.68
CA GLU A 30 -2.28 13.55 -18.44
C GLU A 30 -3.51 13.03 -17.69
N TYR A 31 -3.30 12.57 -16.46
CA TYR A 31 -4.37 11.99 -15.66
C TYR A 31 -5.49 13.01 -15.41
N ASN A 32 -6.74 12.60 -15.62
CA ASN A 32 -7.91 13.48 -15.54
C ASN A 32 -8.33 13.77 -14.09
N TRP A 33 -7.59 14.66 -13.43
CA TRP A 33 -7.80 15.09 -12.04
C TRP A 33 -9.19 15.68 -11.79
N GLN A 34 -9.76 16.42 -12.76
CA GLN A 34 -11.08 17.02 -12.63
C GLN A 34 -12.21 15.98 -12.61
N LYS A 35 -12.08 14.92 -13.41
CA LYS A 35 -13.00 13.78 -13.39
C LYS A 35 -12.91 13.03 -12.06
N LEU A 36 -11.70 12.83 -11.53
CA LEU A 36 -11.50 12.24 -10.21
C LEU A 36 -12.19 13.08 -9.12
N LYS A 37 -11.91 14.39 -9.04
CA LYS A 37 -12.51 15.32 -8.05
C LYS A 37 -14.05 15.28 -8.10
N THR A 38 -14.61 15.35 -9.31
CA THR A 38 -16.06 15.35 -9.52
C THR A 38 -16.70 14.01 -9.11
N THR A 39 -16.06 12.89 -9.44
CA THR A 39 -16.56 11.55 -9.09
C THR A 39 -16.45 11.30 -7.60
N TYR A 40 -15.34 11.72 -6.99
CA TYR A 40 -15.14 11.63 -5.55
C TYR A 40 -16.19 12.44 -4.78
N LYS A 41 -16.47 13.68 -5.22
CA LYS A 41 -17.54 14.50 -4.63
C LYS A 41 -18.90 13.78 -4.65
N LYS A 42 -19.30 13.23 -5.80
CA LYS A 42 -20.55 12.46 -5.93
C LYS A 42 -20.59 11.25 -5.00
N PHE A 43 -19.47 10.54 -4.86
CA PHE A 43 -19.34 9.43 -3.91
C PHE A 43 -19.51 9.89 -2.46
N ILE A 44 -18.87 11.00 -2.08
CA ILE A 44 -18.94 11.57 -0.74
C ILE A 44 -20.34 12.06 -0.39
N ASP A 45 -21.06 12.62 -1.36
CA ASP A 45 -22.45 13.08 -1.20
C ASP A 45 -23.44 11.92 -1.14
N THR A 46 -23.16 10.80 -1.84
CA THR A 46 -24.06 9.63 -1.87
C THR A 46 -23.26 8.33 -2.03
N PRO A 47 -22.76 7.71 -0.92
CA PRO A 47 -21.84 6.57 -0.96
C PRO A 47 -22.55 5.23 -1.23
N ASN A 48 -23.34 5.16 -2.30
CA ASN A 48 -24.00 3.93 -2.75
C ASN A 48 -23.08 3.09 -3.67
N CYS A 49 -23.54 1.88 -4.03
CA CYS A 49 -22.78 0.95 -4.86
C CYS A 49 -22.38 1.55 -6.22
N ILE A 50 -23.29 2.30 -6.85
CA ILE A 50 -23.05 2.93 -8.16
C ILE A 50 -21.91 3.95 -8.07
N GLN A 51 -21.91 4.83 -7.06
CA GLN A 51 -20.86 5.83 -6.94
C GLN A 51 -19.51 5.23 -6.58
N LYS A 52 -19.48 4.14 -5.79
CA LYS A 52 -18.24 3.39 -5.51
C LYS A 52 -17.65 2.80 -6.77
N GLN A 53 -18.46 2.14 -7.60
CA GLN A 53 -18.03 1.59 -8.88
C GLN A 53 -17.55 2.69 -9.84
N ASN A 54 -18.25 3.82 -9.90
CA ASN A 54 -17.83 4.97 -10.71
C ASN A 54 -16.48 5.51 -10.24
N LEU A 55 -16.26 5.61 -8.93
CA LEU A 55 -14.98 6.06 -8.38
C LEU A 55 -13.86 5.06 -8.71
N LEU A 56 -14.09 3.76 -8.53
CA LEU A 56 -13.12 2.72 -8.89
C LEU A 56 -12.69 2.77 -10.36
N LYS A 57 -13.60 3.13 -11.28
CA LYS A 57 -13.33 3.27 -12.72
C LYS A 57 -12.48 4.48 -13.07
N VAL A 58 -12.44 5.51 -12.23
CA VAL A 58 -11.63 6.73 -12.49
C VAL A 58 -10.31 6.73 -11.75
N LEU A 59 -10.17 5.92 -10.70
CA LEU A 59 -8.90 5.74 -10.01
C LEU A 59 -7.86 5.11 -10.94
N PRO A 60 -6.58 5.49 -10.80
CA PRO A 60 -5.55 5.01 -11.70
C PRO A 60 -5.26 3.52 -11.48
N HIS A 61 -4.74 2.87 -12.51
CA HIS A 61 -4.28 1.48 -12.48
C HIS A 61 -2.76 1.36 -12.33
N GLU A 62 -2.06 2.49 -12.33
CA GLU A 62 -0.62 2.62 -12.18
C GLU A 62 -0.28 3.90 -11.42
N LYS A 63 0.99 4.04 -11.00
CA LYS A 63 1.45 5.21 -10.25
C LYS A 63 1.38 6.47 -11.12
N ILE A 64 0.71 7.51 -10.63
CA ILE A 64 0.69 8.81 -11.30
C ILE A 64 1.96 9.59 -10.97
N ARG A 65 2.63 10.13 -12.00
CA ARG A 65 3.89 10.89 -11.85
C ARG A 65 3.67 12.33 -11.41
N LYS A 66 2.64 12.99 -11.96
CA LYS A 66 2.34 14.41 -11.70
C LYS A 66 1.11 14.52 -10.82
N ILE A 67 1.35 14.76 -9.53
CA ILE A 67 0.32 14.91 -8.51
C ILE A 67 -0.36 16.28 -8.63
N ASN A 68 -1.67 16.33 -8.36
CA ASN A 68 -2.42 17.56 -8.19
C ASN A 68 -2.79 17.72 -6.71
N ASP A 69 -2.04 18.56 -6.01
CA ASP A 69 -2.16 18.75 -4.56
C ASP A 69 -3.55 19.26 -4.16
N GLU A 70 -4.15 20.18 -4.93
CA GLU A 70 -5.48 20.71 -4.62
C GLU A 70 -6.55 19.59 -4.60
N VAL A 71 -6.46 18.64 -5.54
CA VAL A 71 -7.39 17.50 -5.58
C VAL A 71 -7.09 16.51 -4.46
N LEU A 72 -5.82 16.24 -4.15
CA LEU A 72 -5.47 15.38 -3.02
C LEU A 72 -5.91 15.97 -1.68
N ASP A 73 -5.65 17.25 -1.44
CA ASP A 73 -6.06 17.96 -0.23
C ASP A 73 -7.57 17.86 -0.04
N TYR A 74 -8.36 18.08 -1.10
CA TYR A 74 -9.81 17.90 -1.07
C TYR A 74 -10.21 16.46 -0.71
N ILE A 75 -9.57 15.46 -1.32
CA ILE A 75 -9.84 14.04 -1.05
C ILE A 75 -9.52 13.70 0.42
N PHE A 76 -8.35 14.12 0.91
CA PHE A 76 -7.85 13.81 2.24
C PHE A 76 -8.51 14.60 3.37
N ALA A 77 -9.02 15.80 3.09
CA ALA A 77 -9.92 16.52 3.99
C ALA A 77 -11.24 15.77 4.22
N ASN A 78 -11.65 14.94 3.26
CA ASN A 78 -12.90 14.16 3.30
C ASN A 78 -12.68 12.65 3.53
N LEU A 79 -11.44 12.21 3.80
CA LEU A 79 -11.08 10.79 3.92
C LEU A 79 -11.85 10.05 5.01
N SER A 80 -12.24 10.74 6.08
CA SER A 80 -12.95 10.14 7.23
C SER A 80 -14.26 9.43 6.85
N ARG A 81 -14.95 9.90 5.80
CA ARG A 81 -16.17 9.26 5.29
C ARG A 81 -15.86 7.91 4.63
N LEU A 82 -14.80 7.85 3.82
CA LEU A 82 -14.34 6.61 3.18
C LEU A 82 -13.76 5.64 4.22
N GLU A 83 -12.96 6.13 5.15
CA GLU A 83 -12.43 5.37 6.29
C GLU A 83 -13.56 4.74 7.11
N GLY A 84 -14.63 5.50 7.41
CA GLY A 84 -15.78 4.99 8.13
C GLY A 84 -16.50 3.84 7.41
N LEU A 85 -16.56 3.86 6.08
CA LEU A 85 -17.10 2.75 5.29
C LEU A 85 -16.20 1.52 5.34
N ALA A 86 -14.89 1.71 5.15
CA ALA A 86 -13.92 0.63 5.19
C ALA A 86 -13.86 -0.06 6.57
N LYS A 87 -13.94 0.72 7.65
CA LYS A 87 -14.03 0.21 9.04
C LYS A 87 -15.32 -0.56 9.36
N ARG A 88 -16.33 -0.51 8.47
CA ARG A 88 -17.55 -1.33 8.55
C ARG A 88 -17.49 -2.56 7.64
N GLY A 89 -16.34 -2.84 7.02
CA GLY A 89 -16.14 -4.00 6.14
C GLY A 89 -16.63 -3.78 4.71
N ASP A 90 -16.86 -2.54 4.27
CA ASP A 90 -17.28 -2.28 2.90
C ASP A 90 -16.14 -2.56 1.90
N SER A 91 -16.19 -3.71 1.21
CA SER A 91 -15.09 -4.18 0.35
C SER A 91 -14.70 -3.18 -0.74
N ASN A 92 -15.68 -2.49 -1.34
CA ASN A 92 -15.41 -1.47 -2.35
C ASN A 92 -14.67 -0.26 -1.75
N ALA A 93 -15.01 0.16 -0.54
CA ALA A 93 -14.29 1.23 0.14
C ALA A 93 -12.83 0.84 0.44
N ILE A 94 -12.59 -0.42 0.81
CA ILE A 94 -11.24 -0.95 1.03
C ILE A 94 -10.44 -0.94 -0.29
N ASP A 95 -11.03 -1.42 -1.39
CA ASP A 95 -10.39 -1.38 -2.71
C ASP A 95 -10.09 0.04 -3.19
N ILE A 96 -10.99 1.00 -2.93
CA ILE A 96 -10.76 2.42 -3.21
C ILE A 96 -9.52 2.91 -2.43
N LEU A 97 -9.41 2.60 -1.13
CA LEU A 97 -8.25 3.00 -0.31
C LEU A 97 -6.94 2.43 -0.85
N PHE A 98 -6.91 1.17 -1.29
CA PHE A 98 -5.73 0.59 -1.93
C PHE A 98 -5.39 1.34 -3.23
N LYS A 99 -6.35 1.55 -4.12
CA LYS A 99 -6.13 2.26 -5.39
C LYS A 99 -5.67 3.70 -5.20
N MET A 100 -6.07 4.36 -4.12
CA MET A 100 -5.59 5.71 -3.80
C MET A 100 -4.08 5.79 -3.55
N ILE A 101 -3.40 4.70 -3.21
CA ILE A 101 -1.93 4.68 -3.04
C ILE A 101 -1.20 5.08 -4.33
N TYR A 102 -1.78 4.80 -5.49
CA TYR A 102 -1.23 5.23 -6.77
C TYR A 102 -1.30 6.74 -7.01
N LEU A 103 -2.14 7.46 -6.26
CA LEU A 103 -2.30 8.91 -6.33
C LEU A 103 -1.45 9.67 -5.30
N THR A 104 -0.88 8.99 -4.31
CA THR A 104 -0.31 9.62 -3.12
C THR A 104 1.18 9.35 -2.97
N ASP A 105 1.90 10.20 -2.27
CA ASP A 105 3.26 9.94 -1.81
C ASP A 105 3.37 10.27 -0.31
N GLY A 106 4.59 10.19 0.23
CA GLY A 106 4.95 10.63 1.59
C GLY A 106 3.87 10.42 2.66
N ALA A 107 3.45 11.53 3.27
CA ALA A 107 2.51 11.55 4.38
C ALA A 107 1.11 11.02 4.02
N TYR A 108 0.66 11.22 2.78
CA TYR A 108 -0.64 10.71 2.33
C TYR A 108 -0.65 9.18 2.22
N THR A 109 0.44 8.60 1.71
CA THR A 109 0.62 7.15 1.64
C THR A 109 0.74 6.54 3.03
N GLU A 110 1.44 7.21 3.95
CA GLU A 110 1.53 6.81 5.35
C GLU A 110 0.15 6.79 6.00
N ARG A 111 -0.65 7.86 5.82
CA ARG A 111 -2.01 7.94 6.34
C ARG A 111 -2.91 6.82 5.80
N LEU A 112 -2.84 6.52 4.50
CA LEU A 112 -3.57 5.39 3.92
C LEU A 112 -3.13 4.05 4.51
N SER A 113 -1.83 3.86 4.73
CA SER A 113 -1.29 2.63 5.32
C SER A 113 -1.80 2.42 6.75
N ILE A 114 -1.87 3.49 7.55
CA ILE A 114 -2.46 3.45 8.90
C ILE A 114 -3.94 3.06 8.84
N VAL A 115 -4.71 3.68 7.94
CA VAL A 115 -6.13 3.39 7.76
C VAL A 115 -6.33 1.92 7.34
N LEU A 116 -5.61 1.47 6.31
CA LEU A 116 -5.69 0.09 5.80
C LEU A 116 -5.30 -0.93 6.88
N GLY A 117 -4.20 -0.70 7.60
CA GLY A 117 -3.77 -1.57 8.69
C GLY A 117 -4.79 -1.67 9.82
N SER A 118 -5.55 -0.60 10.09
CA SER A 118 -6.60 -0.61 11.13
C SER A 118 -7.78 -1.53 10.81
N ILE A 119 -7.99 -1.87 9.53
CA ILE A 119 -9.06 -2.73 9.06
C ILE A 119 -8.79 -4.19 9.44
N ILE A 120 -7.51 -4.60 9.45
CA ILE A 120 -7.07 -5.97 9.70
C ILE A 120 -7.71 -6.56 10.97
N SER A 121 -7.74 -5.79 12.05
CA SER A 121 -8.23 -6.27 13.35
C SER A 121 -9.74 -6.57 13.39
N ASN A 122 -10.54 -5.98 12.50
CA ASN A 122 -12.01 -6.09 12.53
C ASN A 122 -12.59 -6.78 11.29
N HIS A 123 -11.94 -6.65 10.14
CA HIS A 123 -12.37 -7.17 8.84
C HIS A 123 -11.17 -7.83 8.11
N PRO A 124 -10.53 -8.84 8.72
CA PRO A 124 -9.31 -9.44 8.19
C PRO A 124 -9.53 -10.13 6.84
N GLN A 125 -10.71 -10.73 6.63
CA GLN A 125 -11.04 -11.40 5.37
C GLN A 125 -11.14 -10.40 4.22
N GLU A 126 -11.89 -9.31 4.39
CA GLU A 126 -12.05 -8.26 3.39
C GLU A 126 -10.72 -7.58 3.07
N PHE A 127 -9.89 -7.37 4.09
CA PHE A 127 -8.53 -6.87 3.89
C PHE A 127 -7.70 -7.80 2.99
N LEU A 128 -7.68 -9.11 3.28
CA LEU A 128 -6.91 -10.08 2.49
C LEU A 128 -7.41 -10.20 1.04
N TYR A 129 -8.72 -10.12 0.81
CA TYR A 129 -9.27 -10.03 -0.55
C TYR A 129 -8.81 -8.76 -1.27
N ALA A 130 -8.82 -7.61 -0.60
CA ALA A 130 -8.36 -6.36 -1.18
C ALA A 130 -6.85 -6.39 -1.48
N VAL A 131 -6.02 -6.99 -0.60
CA VAL A 131 -4.59 -7.21 -0.86
C VAL A 131 -4.38 -8.07 -2.10
N LYS A 132 -5.15 -9.16 -2.24
CA LYS A 132 -5.10 -10.03 -3.44
C LYS A 132 -5.46 -9.25 -4.71
N ASN A 133 -6.55 -8.50 -4.67
CA ASN A 133 -7.04 -7.73 -5.83
C ASN A 133 -6.09 -6.59 -6.23
N ASN A 134 -5.32 -6.08 -5.27
CA ASN A 134 -4.40 -4.95 -5.44
C ASN A 134 -2.95 -5.37 -5.22
N PHE A 135 -2.59 -6.63 -5.52
CA PHE A 135 -1.28 -7.19 -5.18
C PHE A 135 -0.12 -6.38 -5.75
N GLN A 136 -0.26 -5.88 -6.98
CA GLN A 136 0.74 -4.99 -7.61
C GLN A 136 0.98 -3.71 -6.80
N ILE A 137 -0.09 -3.08 -6.29
CA ILE A 137 0.00 -1.90 -5.42
C ILE A 137 0.77 -2.25 -4.16
N VAL A 138 0.39 -3.34 -3.50
CA VAL A 138 0.99 -3.81 -2.25
C VAL A 138 2.49 -4.08 -2.41
N THR A 139 2.88 -4.71 -3.52
CA THR A 139 4.30 -4.97 -3.81
C THR A 139 5.09 -3.68 -4.05
N ALA A 140 4.49 -2.69 -4.71
CA ALA A 140 5.13 -1.41 -5.00
C ALA A 140 5.22 -0.49 -3.77
N SER A 141 4.20 -0.49 -2.91
CA SER A 141 4.16 0.35 -1.70
C SER A 141 4.85 -0.26 -0.48
N GLY A 142 5.12 -1.56 -0.52
CA GLY A 142 5.71 -2.32 0.57
C GLY A 142 4.66 -2.86 1.55
N LEU A 143 4.52 -4.19 1.57
CA LEU A 143 3.59 -4.89 2.46
C LEU A 143 3.84 -4.57 3.95
N SER A 144 5.11 -4.44 4.36
CA SER A 144 5.50 -4.15 5.74
C SER A 144 4.84 -2.86 6.27
N SER A 145 4.76 -1.81 5.45
CA SER A 145 4.13 -0.54 5.85
C SER A 145 2.62 -0.72 6.03
N LEU A 146 1.97 -1.41 5.10
CA LEU A 146 0.52 -1.62 5.13
C LEU A 146 0.05 -2.41 6.35
N VAL A 147 0.73 -3.51 6.69
CA VAL A 147 0.31 -4.35 7.82
C VAL A 147 0.86 -3.83 9.16
N GLY A 148 2.01 -3.16 9.13
CA GLY A 148 2.78 -2.79 10.32
C GLY A 148 2.60 -1.36 10.80
N ASN A 149 2.14 -0.45 9.96
CA ASN A 149 1.99 0.94 10.35
C ASN A 149 0.78 1.12 11.28
N LEU A 150 1.06 1.53 12.51
CA LEU A 150 0.07 1.83 13.55
C LEU A 150 -0.19 3.34 13.72
N GLY A 151 0.61 4.17 13.06
CA GLY A 151 0.57 5.62 13.14
C GLY A 151 1.27 6.21 14.36
N PRO A 152 1.25 7.55 14.48
CA PRO A 152 2.08 8.30 15.44
C PRO A 152 1.75 7.99 16.91
N LYS A 153 0.56 7.45 17.20
CA LYS A 153 0.14 7.12 18.57
C LYS A 153 1.03 6.08 19.25
N TYR A 154 1.79 5.30 18.48
CA TYR A 154 2.57 4.14 18.95
C TYR A 154 4.09 4.31 18.87
N VAL A 155 4.60 5.44 18.37
CA VAL A 155 6.04 5.65 18.12
C VAL A 155 6.87 5.43 19.39
N ASP A 156 6.44 5.98 20.53
CA ASP A 156 7.17 5.86 21.81
C ASP A 156 6.59 4.80 22.75
N LYS A 157 5.80 3.86 22.23
CA LYS A 157 5.04 2.90 23.05
C LYS A 157 5.23 1.49 22.51
N VAL A 158 6.47 1.00 22.58
CA VAL A 158 6.90 -0.26 21.96
C VAL A 158 6.04 -1.43 22.45
N GLU A 159 5.69 -1.50 23.73
CA GLU A 159 4.82 -2.54 24.30
C GLU A 159 3.41 -2.48 23.68
N LYS A 160 2.83 -1.28 23.56
CA LYS A 160 1.50 -1.11 22.94
C LYS A 160 1.54 -1.41 21.44
N ARG A 161 2.67 -1.16 20.78
CA ARG A 161 2.89 -1.54 19.39
C ARG A 161 2.87 -3.06 19.23
N VAL A 162 3.59 -3.79 20.08
CA VAL A 162 3.60 -5.27 20.07
C VAL A 162 2.18 -5.81 20.22
N ILE A 163 1.42 -5.33 21.22
CA ILE A 163 0.04 -5.78 21.48
C ILE A 163 -0.86 -5.58 20.25
N GLU A 164 -0.80 -4.42 19.60
CA GLU A 164 -1.64 -4.14 18.43
C GLU A 164 -1.21 -4.97 17.20
N LEU A 165 0.09 -5.20 17.00
CA LEU A 165 0.58 -6.08 15.93
C LEU A 165 0.16 -7.54 16.15
N GLU A 166 0.22 -8.03 17.40
CA GLU A 166 -0.25 -9.38 17.76
C GLU A 166 -1.76 -9.53 17.55
N LYS A 167 -2.54 -8.48 17.86
CA LYS A 167 -3.98 -8.45 17.57
C LYS A 167 -4.25 -8.60 16.06
N ARG A 168 -3.52 -7.85 15.23
CA ARG A 168 -3.62 -7.96 13.75
C ARG A 168 -3.20 -9.35 13.28
N TYR A 169 -2.10 -9.89 13.82
CA TYR A 169 -1.60 -11.22 13.47
C TYR A 169 -2.64 -12.30 13.79
N GLY A 170 -3.22 -12.27 15.00
CA GLY A 170 -4.28 -13.17 15.41
C GLY A 170 -5.49 -13.08 14.48
N ALA A 171 -5.97 -11.86 14.18
CA ALA A 171 -7.11 -11.66 13.29
C ALA A 171 -6.89 -12.26 11.89
N LEU A 172 -5.70 -12.13 11.30
CA LEU A 172 -5.38 -12.71 9.99
C LEU A 172 -5.25 -14.23 10.04
N LYS A 173 -4.71 -14.78 11.14
CA LYS A 173 -4.48 -16.22 11.30
C LYS A 173 -5.77 -17.03 11.27
N GLU A 174 -6.85 -16.48 11.83
CA GLU A 174 -8.16 -17.14 11.90
C GLU A 174 -8.95 -17.09 10.58
N VAL A 175 -8.44 -16.46 9.52
CA VAL A 175 -9.12 -16.42 8.22
C VAL A 175 -8.82 -17.68 7.40
N GLU A 176 -9.83 -18.50 7.15
CA GLU A 176 -9.71 -19.77 6.40
C GLU A 176 -10.00 -19.63 4.90
N ASN A 177 -10.93 -18.75 4.50
CA ASN A 177 -11.49 -18.70 3.14
C ASN A 177 -10.80 -17.71 2.19
N VAL A 178 -9.46 -17.67 2.19
CA VAL A 178 -8.65 -16.74 1.37
C VAL A 178 -7.40 -17.46 0.85
N PRO A 179 -6.76 -17.01 -0.24
CA PRO A 179 -5.56 -17.67 -0.74
C PRO A 179 -4.44 -17.66 0.31
N ASP A 180 -3.96 -18.85 0.66
CA ASP A 180 -2.97 -19.06 1.72
C ASP A 180 -1.73 -18.17 1.53
N GLN A 181 -1.23 -18.03 0.30
CA GLN A 181 -0.05 -17.22 -0.01
C GLN A 181 -0.15 -15.76 0.46
N ILE A 182 -1.31 -15.12 0.29
CA ILE A 182 -1.47 -13.70 0.68
C ILE A 182 -1.55 -13.58 2.20
N ARG A 183 -2.26 -14.51 2.85
CA ARG A 183 -2.34 -14.56 4.31
C ARG A 183 -0.95 -14.79 4.91
N ASP A 184 -0.22 -15.76 4.38
CA ASP A 184 1.09 -16.16 4.88
C ASP A 184 2.12 -15.03 4.73
N LEU A 185 2.11 -14.29 3.62
CA LEU A 185 2.93 -13.09 3.45
C LEU A 185 2.63 -12.02 4.50
N CYS A 186 1.34 -11.75 4.76
CA CYS A 186 0.95 -10.78 5.78
C CYS A 186 1.37 -11.24 7.19
N LEU A 187 1.17 -12.53 7.50
CA LEU A 187 1.57 -13.13 8.78
C LEU A 187 3.08 -13.11 8.96
N TYR A 188 3.85 -13.39 7.91
CA TYR A 188 5.31 -13.30 7.93
C TYR A 188 5.77 -11.88 8.27
N GLU A 189 5.25 -10.87 7.58
CA GLU A 189 5.63 -9.47 7.82
C GLU A 189 5.25 -8.97 9.23
N LEU A 190 4.07 -9.35 9.73
CA LEU A 190 3.67 -9.04 11.11
C LEU A 190 4.55 -9.76 12.13
N GLY A 191 4.81 -11.06 11.93
CA GLY A 191 5.66 -11.85 12.81
C GLY A 191 7.08 -11.29 12.93
N ARG A 192 7.67 -10.89 11.79
CA ARG A 192 8.97 -10.21 11.75
C ARG A 192 8.95 -8.92 12.58
N GLN A 193 7.95 -8.05 12.40
CA GLN A 193 7.86 -6.79 13.13
C GLN A 193 7.58 -6.96 14.63
N ILE A 194 6.79 -7.96 15.01
CA ILE A 194 6.57 -8.33 16.42
C ILE A 194 7.89 -8.76 17.06
N PHE A 195 8.67 -9.61 16.37
CA PHE A 195 9.97 -10.06 16.84
C PHE A 195 10.94 -8.89 17.03
N GLU A 196 11.05 -8.00 16.04
CA GLU A 196 11.88 -6.80 16.11
C GLU A 196 11.49 -5.91 17.29
N SER A 197 10.19 -5.64 17.47
CA SER A 197 9.71 -4.79 18.56
C SER A 197 9.96 -5.41 19.94
N ARG A 198 9.81 -6.73 20.09
CA ARG A 198 10.13 -7.46 21.33
C ARG A 198 11.62 -7.41 21.65
N ARG A 199 12.48 -7.53 20.63
CA ARG A 199 13.92 -7.38 20.79
C ARG A 199 14.27 -5.99 21.31
N ASP A 200 13.63 -4.94 20.79
CA ASP A 200 13.87 -3.56 21.23
C ASP A 200 13.48 -3.36 22.71
N ILE A 201 12.37 -3.97 23.17
CA ILE A 201 11.98 -3.95 24.59
C ILE A 201 13.07 -4.54 25.49
N ILE A 202 13.68 -5.67 25.09
CA ILE A 202 14.75 -6.32 25.87
C ILE A 202 15.95 -5.38 26.00
N TYR A 203 16.34 -4.70 24.92
CA TYR A 203 17.45 -3.75 24.95
C TYR A 203 17.16 -2.54 25.84
N LEU A 204 15.96 -1.96 25.75
CA LEU A 204 15.56 -0.82 26.56
C LEU A 204 15.56 -1.15 28.06
N ASN A 205 14.98 -2.29 28.43
CA ASN A 205 14.94 -2.75 29.83
C ASN A 205 16.35 -3.07 30.37
N GLY A 206 17.19 -3.69 29.54
CA GLY A 206 18.58 -3.98 29.90
C GLY A 206 19.38 -2.72 30.21
N ASN A 207 19.26 -1.70 29.36
CA ASN A 207 19.93 -0.41 29.54
C ASN A 207 19.43 0.33 30.77
N GLN A 208 18.11 0.35 31.01
CA GLN A 208 17.54 1.00 32.19
C GLN A 208 18.09 0.38 33.49
N LYS A 209 18.13 -0.96 33.57
CA LYS A 209 18.68 -1.66 34.73
C LYS A 209 20.17 -1.35 34.96
N MET A 210 20.95 -1.17 33.90
CA MET A 210 22.37 -0.78 34.03
C MET A 210 22.51 0.64 34.58
N LEU A 211 21.66 1.58 34.15
CA LEU A 211 21.66 2.95 34.66
C LEU A 211 21.21 3.03 36.12
N GLU A 212 20.22 2.24 36.52
CA GLU A 212 19.76 2.16 37.91
C GLU A 212 20.86 1.63 38.85
N ASN A 213 21.71 0.70 38.40
CA ASN A 213 22.81 0.16 39.21
C ASN A 213 24.04 1.10 39.29
N ALA A 214 24.12 2.13 38.44
CA ALA A 214 25.25 3.05 38.37
C ALA A 214 25.08 4.31 39.23
N ASN A 215 23.87 4.56 39.74
CA ASN A 215 23.53 5.67 40.63
C ASN A 215 23.42 5.20 42.08
#